data_AF-A0ABD6CE22-F1
#
_entry.id   AF-A0ABD6CE22-F1
#
_cell.length_a   1.000
_cell.length_b   1.000
_cell.length_c   1.000
_cell.angle_alpha   90.00
_cell.angle_beta   90.00
_cell.angle_gamma   90.00
#
_symmetry.space_group_name_H-M   'P 1'
#
loop_
_entity.id
_entity.type
_entity.pdbx_description
1 polymer ?
#
loop_
_entity_poly.entity_id
_entity_poly.type
_entity_poly.pdbx_seq_one_letter_code
_entity_poly.pdbx_strand_id
1 'polypeptide(L)'
;MTDYETSSEKTVAQRAGVIGYDQRGRCHRWDPVRATLYVTIDGEVVHTEQLSRPAVRHWIEYVRDEKCGWIDEWWQCDDLGESKQRHRAAKAQAADIRYNLAIEGGSQVATA
;
A
#
# COMPACT_ATOMS: atom_id res chain seq x y z
N MET A 1 -12.99 -19.69 -28.54
CA MET A 1 -13.79 -18.45 -28.54
C MET A 1 -13.66 -17.86 -27.13
N THR A 2 -12.84 -16.81 -27.04
CA THR A 2 -12.65 -15.84 -25.94
C THR A 2 -12.29 -16.32 -24.53
N ASP A 3 -11.01 -16.08 -24.21
CA ASP A 3 -10.40 -16.01 -22.88
C ASP A 3 -11.18 -15.06 -21.95
N TYR A 4 -11.50 -15.51 -20.73
CA TYR A 4 -12.24 -14.70 -19.76
C TYR A 4 -11.81 -14.98 -18.32
N GLU A 5 -10.52 -14.85 -18.01
CA GLU A 5 -10.05 -14.93 -16.60
C GLU A 5 -9.13 -13.80 -16.15
N THR A 6 -9.04 -12.68 -16.88
CA THR A 6 -8.07 -11.62 -16.51
C THR A 6 -8.72 -10.24 -16.37
N SER A 7 -9.60 -10.04 -15.39
CA SER A 7 -10.00 -8.66 -15.01
C SER A 7 -10.63 -8.42 -13.65
N SER A 8 -10.89 -9.45 -12.84
CA SER A 8 -11.61 -9.26 -11.57
C SER A 8 -10.76 -8.68 -10.45
N GLU A 9 -9.44 -8.84 -10.50
CA GLU A 9 -8.53 -8.35 -9.44
C GLU A 9 -8.26 -6.83 -9.56
N LYS A 10 -8.19 -6.30 -10.79
CA LYS A 10 -7.94 -4.86 -11.00
C LYS A 10 -9.11 -3.97 -10.59
N THR A 11 -10.35 -4.47 -10.62
CA THR A 11 -11.53 -3.65 -10.30
C THR A 11 -11.74 -3.46 -8.80
N VAL A 12 -11.29 -4.41 -7.99
CA VAL A 12 -11.53 -4.40 -6.53
C VAL A 12 -10.66 -3.36 -5.83
N ALA A 13 -9.38 -3.29 -6.23
CA ALA A 13 -8.44 -2.31 -5.70
C ALA A 13 -8.82 -0.84 -6.00
N GLN A 14 -9.76 -0.60 -6.92
CA GLN A 14 -10.28 0.73 -7.25
C GLN A 14 -11.28 1.27 -6.22
N ARG A 15 -11.96 0.37 -5.47
CA ARG A 15 -12.90 0.77 -4.39
C ARG A 15 -12.25 0.83 -3.01
N ALA A 16 -11.04 0.28 -2.88
CA ALA A 16 -10.28 0.31 -1.65
C ALA A 16 -9.71 1.73 -1.41
N GLY A 17 -9.99 2.29 -0.24
CA GLY A 17 -9.38 3.54 0.20
C GLY A 17 -7.91 3.31 0.54
N VAL A 18 -7.02 4.16 0.05
CA VAL A 18 -5.61 4.13 0.45
C VAL A 18 -5.52 4.58 1.91
N ILE A 19 -5.01 3.70 2.78
CA ILE A 19 -4.81 3.98 4.20
C ILE A 19 -3.40 4.50 4.50
N GLY A 20 -2.43 4.28 3.59
CA GLY A 20 -1.11 4.88 3.69
C GLY A 20 0.01 4.15 2.94
N TYR A 21 1.24 4.59 3.20
CA TYR A 21 2.48 3.96 2.73
C TYR A 21 3.44 3.66 3.89
N ASP A 22 4.12 2.52 3.85
CA ASP A 22 5.12 2.14 4.86
C ASP A 22 6.56 2.49 4.44
N GLN A 23 7.54 2.42 5.36
CA GLN A 23 8.95 2.77 5.04
C GLN A 23 9.64 1.78 4.09
N ARG A 24 8.96 0.73 3.64
CA ARG A 24 9.43 -0.14 2.56
C ARG A 24 8.85 0.26 1.21
N GLY A 25 8.09 1.34 1.16
CA GLY A 25 7.42 1.86 -0.02
C GLY A 25 6.19 1.05 -0.43
N ARG A 26 5.62 0.23 0.46
CA ARG A 26 4.41 -0.56 0.16
C ARG A 26 3.16 0.28 0.34
N CYS A 27 2.19 0.11 -0.54
CA CYS A 27 0.89 0.80 -0.46
C CYS A 27 -0.10 -0.08 0.29
N HIS A 28 -0.73 0.46 1.33
CA HIS A 28 -1.78 -0.23 2.07
C HIS A 28 -3.14 0.36 1.69
N ARG A 29 -4.08 -0.51 1.33
CA ARG A 29 -5.46 -0.13 0.96
C ARG A 29 -6.47 -1.01 1.66
N TRP A 30 -7.55 -0.41 2.14
CA TRP A 30 -8.63 -1.16 2.76
C TRP A 30 -9.93 -1.03 1.95
N ASP A 31 -10.52 -2.17 1.61
CA ASP A 31 -11.81 -2.27 0.94
C ASP A 31 -12.93 -2.45 1.98
N PRO A 32 -13.82 -1.45 2.15
CA PRO A 32 -14.95 -1.55 3.07
C PRO A 32 -16.01 -2.57 2.65
N VAL A 33 -16.14 -2.86 1.36
CA VAL A 33 -17.16 -3.78 0.84
C VAL A 33 -16.79 -5.22 1.16
N ARG A 34 -15.49 -5.55 1.02
CA ARG A 34 -14.96 -6.88 1.27
C ARG A 34 -14.39 -7.05 2.68
N ALA A 35 -14.33 -5.98 3.47
CA ALA A 35 -13.60 -5.94 4.74
C ALA A 35 -12.21 -6.56 4.59
N THR A 36 -11.47 -6.12 3.57
CA THR A 36 -10.19 -6.72 3.18
C THR A 36 -9.13 -5.64 3.01
N LEU A 37 -7.97 -5.88 3.62
CA LEU A 37 -6.77 -5.10 3.43
C LEU A 37 -5.94 -5.71 2.29
N TYR A 38 -5.47 -4.86 1.39
CA TYR A 38 -4.51 -5.18 0.34
C TYR A 38 -3.22 -4.39 0.56
N VAL A 39 -2.08 -5.07 0.47
CA VAL A 39 -0.76 -4.44 0.44
C VAL A 39 -0.18 -4.66 -0.95
N THR A 40 0.22 -3.58 -1.61
CA THR A 40 0.76 -3.64 -2.97
C THR A 40 2.16 -3.05 -3.10
N ILE A 41 2.92 -3.58 -4.05
CA ILE A 41 4.21 -3.07 -4.53
C ILE A 41 4.09 -2.88 -6.03
N ASP A 42 4.35 -1.68 -6.53
CA ASP A 42 4.29 -1.35 -7.97
C ASP A 42 2.97 -1.74 -8.67
N GLY A 43 1.88 -1.81 -7.90
CA GLY A 43 0.54 -2.17 -8.39
C GLY A 43 0.18 -3.65 -8.20
N GLU A 44 1.15 -4.50 -7.86
CA GLU A 44 0.96 -5.93 -7.61
C GLU A 44 0.63 -6.21 -6.14
N VAL A 45 -0.32 -7.10 -5.88
CA VAL A 45 -0.71 -7.48 -4.51
C VAL A 45 0.31 -8.46 -3.93
N VAL A 46 0.90 -8.09 -2.80
CA VAL A 46 1.89 -8.91 -2.08
C VAL A 46 1.38 -9.46 -0.76
N HIS A 47 0.29 -8.88 -0.22
CA HIS A 47 -0.39 -9.37 0.97
C HIS A 47 -1.87 -9.04 0.91
N THR A 48 -2.70 -9.96 1.36
CA THR A 48 -4.15 -9.77 1.52
C THR A 48 -4.58 -10.29 2.87
N GLU A 49 -5.41 -9.53 3.57
CA GLU A 49 -5.89 -9.92 4.89
C GLU A 49 -7.34 -9.47 5.11
N GLN A 50 -8.19 -10.38 5.59
CA GLN A 50 -9.54 -10.00 5.99
C GLN A 50 -9.46 -9.22 7.30
N LEU A 51 -9.92 -7.98 7.25
CA LEU A 51 -9.76 -7.01 8.31
C LEU A 51 -11.06 -6.22 8.47
N SER A 52 -11.73 -6.45 9.60
CA SER A 52 -12.92 -5.69 9.97
C SER A 52 -12.58 -4.19 10.11
N ARG A 53 -13.56 -3.32 9.87
CA ARG A 53 -13.35 -1.86 9.92
C ARG A 53 -12.71 -1.37 11.23
N PRO A 54 -13.10 -1.83 12.44
CA PRO A 54 -12.45 -1.42 13.68
C PRO A 54 -10.99 -1.88 13.78
N ALA A 55 -10.65 -3.03 13.17
CA ALA A 55 -9.31 -3.60 13.22
C ALA A 55 -8.32 -2.91 12.28
N VAL A 56 -8.78 -2.05 11.35
CA VAL A 56 -7.89 -1.24 10.49
C VAL A 56 -6.96 -0.36 11.31
N ARG A 57 -7.44 0.19 12.42
CA ARG A 57 -6.61 1.00 13.32
C ARG A 57 -5.49 0.18 13.95
N HIS A 58 -5.78 -1.03 14.43
CA HIS A 58 -4.76 -1.92 14.99
C HIS A 58 -3.72 -2.33 13.94
N TRP A 59 -4.14 -2.53 12.68
CA TRP A 59 -3.19 -2.78 11.60
C TRP A 59 -2.22 -1.61 11.40
N ILE A 60 -2.73 -0.38 11.44
CA ILE A 60 -1.91 0.82 11.33
C ILE A 60 -0.92 0.89 12.49
N GLU A 61 -1.38 0.70 13.73
CA GLU A 61 -0.52 0.69 14.94
C GLU A 61 0.55 -0.42 14.84
N TYR A 62 0.17 -1.63 14.42
CA TYR A 62 1.10 -2.74 14.20
C TYR A 62 2.20 -2.43 13.16
N VAL A 63 1.83 -1.89 12.00
CA VAL A 63 2.82 -1.54 10.98
C VAL A 63 3.73 -0.41 11.46
N ARG A 64 3.18 0.55 12.22
CA ARG A 64 3.92 1.69 12.79
C ARG A 64 4.98 1.23 13.78
N ASP A 65 4.55 0.47 14.77
CA ASP A 65 5.31 0.27 16.00
C ASP A 65 6.11 -1.05 15.96
N GLU A 66 5.61 -2.06 15.24
CA GLU A 66 6.16 -3.43 15.30
C GLU A 66 6.81 -3.91 14.00
N LYS A 67 6.64 -3.18 12.88
CA LYS A 67 7.21 -3.58 11.58
C LYS A 67 8.27 -2.63 11.08
N CYS A 68 7.85 -1.73 10.21
CA CYS A 68 8.73 -0.91 9.40
C CYS A 68 8.31 0.55 9.43
N GLY A 69 7.43 0.96 10.33
CA GLY A 69 6.96 2.34 10.39
C GLY A 69 6.06 2.74 9.21
N TRP A 70 5.48 3.94 9.32
CA TRP A 70 4.73 4.59 8.25
C TRP A 70 5.49 5.79 7.69
N ILE A 71 5.30 6.04 6.41
CA ILE A 71 5.64 7.31 5.76
C ILE A 71 4.48 8.29 5.94
N ASP A 72 3.25 7.80 5.79
CA ASP A 72 2.04 8.63 5.80
C ASP A 72 0.81 7.76 6.12
N GLU A 73 -0.04 8.21 7.04
CA GLU A 73 -1.30 7.55 7.46
C GLU A 73 -2.50 8.43 7.14
N TRP A 74 -3.52 7.82 6.52
CA TRP A 74 -4.70 8.50 6.01
C TRP A 74 -5.96 7.90 6.58
N TRP A 75 -6.56 8.61 7.51
CA TRP A 75 -7.88 8.25 8.01
C TRP A 75 -8.74 9.47 8.34
N GLN A 76 -8.94 10.40 7.39
CA GLN A 76 -10.02 11.39 7.51
C GLN A 76 -10.62 11.67 6.12
N CYS A 77 -11.94 11.54 6.00
CA CYS A 77 -12.70 11.82 4.78
C CYS A 77 -12.86 13.32 4.48
N ASP A 78 -12.45 14.19 5.41
CA ASP A 78 -12.95 15.56 5.47
C ASP A 78 -11.94 16.59 4.95
N ASP A 79 -10.72 16.17 4.61
CA ASP A 79 -9.64 17.06 4.21
C ASP A 79 -9.14 16.76 2.79
N LEU A 80 -9.87 17.29 1.80
CA LEU A 80 -9.64 17.00 0.39
C LEU A 80 -8.41 17.73 -0.21
N GLY A 81 -7.82 18.70 0.50
CA GLY A 81 -6.72 19.53 0.02
C GLY A 81 -5.36 19.06 0.53
N GLU A 82 -5.15 19.18 1.84
CA GLU A 82 -3.86 18.88 2.49
C GLU A 82 -3.55 17.40 2.46
N SER A 83 -4.58 16.56 2.64
CA SER A 83 -4.43 15.13 2.40
C SER A 83 -3.94 14.94 0.97
N LYS A 84 -4.67 15.30 -0.10
CA LYS A 84 -4.24 14.99 -1.49
C LYS A 84 -2.78 15.31 -1.80
N GLN A 85 -2.24 16.40 -1.25
CA GLN A 85 -0.82 16.73 -1.34
C GLN A 85 0.09 15.76 -0.58
N ARG A 86 -0.21 15.46 0.69
CA ARG A 86 0.50 14.45 1.48
C ARG A 86 0.59 13.10 0.77
N HIS A 87 -0.46 12.65 0.07
CA HIS A 87 -0.47 11.33 -0.58
C HIS A 87 0.42 11.33 -1.80
N ARG A 88 0.41 12.43 -2.56
CA ARG A 88 1.32 12.59 -3.69
C ARG A 88 2.77 12.58 -3.21
N ALA A 89 3.07 13.27 -2.11
CA ALA A 89 4.40 13.28 -1.51
C ALA A 89 4.79 11.88 -1.00
N ALA A 90 3.93 11.21 -0.24
CA ALA A 90 4.17 9.87 0.28
C ALA A 90 4.32 8.83 -0.82
N LYS A 91 3.53 8.93 -1.90
CA LYS A 91 3.66 8.06 -3.07
C LYS A 91 5.00 8.27 -3.79
N ALA A 92 5.44 9.52 -3.94
CA ALA A 92 6.75 9.83 -4.52
C ALA A 92 7.88 9.28 -3.65
N GLN A 93 7.83 9.54 -2.34
CA GLN A 93 8.82 9.03 -1.38
C GLN A 93 8.85 7.49 -1.33
N ALA A 94 7.69 6.84 -1.40
CA ALA A 94 7.60 5.39 -1.49
C ALA A 94 8.30 4.87 -2.77
N ALA A 95 8.10 5.53 -3.91
CA ALA A 95 8.79 5.17 -5.16
C ALA A 95 10.32 5.36 -5.05
N ASP A 96 10.79 6.45 -4.44
CA ASP A 96 12.22 6.70 -4.23
C ASP A 96 12.86 5.63 -3.32
N ILE A 97 12.16 5.25 -2.24
CA ILE A 97 12.59 4.16 -1.36
C ILE A 97 12.70 2.84 -2.14
N ARG A 98 11.69 2.51 -2.95
CA ARG A 98 11.72 1.28 -3.77
C ARG A 98 12.87 1.28 -4.77
N TYR A 99 13.13 2.42 -5.40
CA TYR A 99 14.25 2.59 -6.32
C TYR A 99 15.60 2.36 -5.61
N ASN A 100 15.81 2.99 -4.45
CA ASN A 100 17.05 2.82 -3.68
C ASN A 100 17.23 1.36 -3.20
N LEU A 101 16.17 0.73 -2.68
CA LEU A 101 16.21 -0.68 -2.28
C LEU A 101 16.53 -1.62 -3.45
N ALA A 102 16.05 -1.30 -4.67
CA ALA A 102 16.35 -2.08 -5.86
C ALA A 102 17.84 -1.94 -6.28
N ILE A 103 18.42 -0.74 -6.17
CA ILE A 103 19.85 -0.52 -6.43
C ILE A 103 20.73 -1.27 -5.44
N GLU A 104 20.40 -1.21 -4.15
CA GLU A 104 21.14 -1.90 -3.08
C GLU A 104 21.05 -3.42 -3.24
N GLY A 105 19.85 -3.94 -3.52
CA GLY A 105 19.63 -5.37 -3.77
C GLY A 105 20.32 -5.88 -5.05
N GLY A 106 20.38 -5.06 -6.10
CA GLY A 106 21.09 -5.38 -7.34
C GLY A 106 22.62 -5.36 -7.20
N SER A 107 23.15 -4.46 -6.36
CA SER A 107 24.59 -4.37 -6.10
C SER A 107 25.17 -5.61 -5.40
N GLN A 108 24.38 -6.32 -4.59
CA GLN A 108 24.82 -7.56 -3.95
C GLN A 108 24.92 -8.76 -4.91
N VAL A 109 24.24 -8.73 -6.06
CA VAL A 109 24.25 -9.85 -7.03
C VAL A 109 25.43 -9.77 -8.00
N ALA A 110 26.08 -8.61 -8.13
CA ALA A 110 27.16 -8.39 -9.09
C ALA A 110 28.57 -8.82 -8.61
N THR A 111 28.70 -9.49 -7.46
CA THR A 111 30.01 -9.89 -6.88
C THR A 111 30.16 -11.38 -6.55
N ALA A 112 29.36 -12.26 -7.15
CA ALA A 112 29.51 -13.71 -7.01
C ALA A 112 30.12 -14.37 -8.26
#